data_AF-A0A1I7KFL9-F1
#
_entry.id   AF-A0A1I7KFL9-F1
#
_cell.length_a   1.000
_cell.length_b   1.000
_cell.length_c   1.000
_cell.angle_alpha   90.00
_cell.angle_beta   90.00
_cell.angle_gamma   90.00
#
_symmetry.space_group_name_H-M   'P 1'
#
loop_
_entity.id
_entity.type
_entity.pdbx_description
1 polymer ?
#
loop_
_entity_poly.entity_id
_entity_poly.type
_entity_poly.pdbx_seq_one_letter_code
_entity_poly.pdbx_strand_id
1 'polypeptide(L)'
;MKTRITTILAFMFFLFLGVSCDKEDDVTCVQDCLETYLEQNEMVPYQGEDPGCKFYLTLYEYKRKQYYVLGNHCADMVVYPTDCNGNKLCEAAGDATCADFYENAKYIGIVGIQK
;
A
#
# COMPACT_ATOMS: atom_id res chain seq x y z
N MET A 1 -32.38 -20.27 -45.05
CA MET A 1 -32.21 -19.11 -44.16
C MET A 1 -32.41 -19.54 -42.70
N LYS A 2 -31.50 -20.33 -42.10
CA LYS A 2 -31.65 -20.87 -40.73
C LYS A 2 -30.30 -21.08 -39.99
N THR A 3 -29.22 -20.46 -40.45
CA THR A 3 -27.85 -20.83 -40.03
C THR A 3 -26.95 -19.62 -39.72
N ARG A 4 -27.53 -18.47 -39.31
CA ARG A 4 -26.73 -17.27 -38.96
C ARG A 4 -27.08 -16.61 -37.62
N ILE A 5 -28.03 -17.15 -36.86
CA ILE A 5 -28.46 -16.55 -35.57
C ILE A 5 -27.73 -17.21 -34.38
N THR A 6 -27.26 -18.45 -34.52
CA THR A 6 -26.67 -19.22 -33.42
C THR A 6 -25.23 -18.82 -33.05
N THR A 7 -24.51 -18.10 -33.89
CA THR A 7 -23.09 -17.74 -33.64
C THR A 7 -22.92 -16.43 -32.87
N ILE A 8 -23.93 -15.56 -32.82
CA ILE A 8 -23.83 -14.25 -32.17
C ILE A 8 -24.05 -14.37 -30.64
N LEU A 9 -24.81 -15.38 -30.20
CA LEU A 9 -25.06 -15.63 -28.78
C LEU A 9 -23.84 -16.22 -28.04
N ALA A 10 -22.90 -16.84 -28.75
CA ALA A 10 -21.71 -17.44 -28.14
C ALA A 10 -20.60 -16.41 -27.82
N PHE A 11 -20.62 -15.23 -28.46
CA PHE A 11 -19.59 -14.20 -28.24
C PHE A 11 -19.90 -13.27 -27.06
N MET A 12 -21.17 -13.22 -26.61
CA MET A 12 -21.59 -12.41 -25.47
C MET A 12 -21.35 -13.08 -24.11
N PHE A 13 -20.92 -14.34 -24.09
CA PHE A 13 -20.63 -15.08 -22.86
C PHE A 13 -19.18 -14.91 -22.37
N PHE A 14 -18.27 -14.41 -23.22
CA PHE A 14 -16.86 -14.24 -22.88
C PHE A 14 -16.50 -12.85 -22.30
N LEU A 15 -17.46 -11.92 -22.22
CA LEU A 15 -17.23 -10.56 -21.70
C LEU A 15 -17.47 -10.41 -20.19
N PHE A 16 -17.84 -11.50 -19.48
CA PHE A 16 -18.08 -11.47 -18.03
C PHE A 16 -16.94 -12.04 -17.18
N LEU A 17 -15.75 -12.28 -17.75
CA LEU A 17 -14.55 -12.64 -16.98
C LEU A 17 -13.78 -11.39 -16.47
N GLY A 18 -14.52 -10.33 -16.15
CA GLY A 18 -14.00 -9.15 -15.47
C GLY A 18 -14.37 -9.20 -14.00
N VAL A 19 -13.34 -9.18 -13.14
CA VAL A 19 -13.38 -9.08 -11.66
C VAL A 19 -13.58 -10.41 -10.92
N SER A 20 -12.54 -11.25 -10.93
CA SER A 20 -12.29 -12.16 -9.80
C SER A 20 -11.48 -11.39 -8.76
N CYS A 21 -12.17 -10.86 -7.75
CA CYS A 21 -11.55 -10.53 -6.47
C CYS A 21 -12.02 -11.67 -5.56
N ASP A 22 -11.17 -12.68 -5.39
CA ASP A 22 -11.43 -13.81 -4.51
C ASP A 22 -11.70 -13.27 -3.11
N LYS A 23 -12.85 -13.65 -2.56
CA LYS A 23 -13.22 -13.35 -1.18
C LYS A 23 -12.78 -14.52 -0.33
N GLU A 24 -11.91 -14.27 0.64
CA GLU A 24 -12.03 -14.77 2.01
C GLU A 24 -11.05 -13.97 2.89
N ASP A 25 -11.59 -13.40 3.98
CA ASP A 25 -10.96 -12.52 4.98
C ASP A 25 -10.63 -11.07 4.58
N ASP A 26 -11.67 -10.22 4.49
CA ASP A 26 -11.70 -8.78 4.84
C ASP A 26 -10.45 -7.90 4.56
N VAL A 27 -9.70 -8.16 3.47
CA VAL A 27 -8.66 -7.23 2.99
C VAL A 27 -9.37 -6.12 2.22
N THR A 28 -9.87 -5.13 2.95
CA THR A 28 -10.43 -3.90 2.40
C THR A 28 -9.43 -3.24 1.47
N CYS A 29 -9.56 -3.45 0.16
CA CYS A 29 -8.82 -2.83 -0.95
C CYS A 29 -7.63 -1.99 -0.49
N VAL A 30 -6.65 -2.68 0.09
CA VAL A 30 -5.40 -2.09 0.51
C VAL A 30 -4.74 -1.74 -0.81
N GLN A 31 -4.58 -0.45 -1.10
CA GLN A 31 -3.98 -0.01 -2.35
C GLN A 31 -2.53 -0.52 -2.38
N ASP A 32 -2.31 -1.70 -2.93
CA ASP A 32 -1.01 -2.35 -2.93
C ASP A 32 -0.11 -1.64 -3.94
N CYS A 33 0.67 -0.71 -3.42
CA CYS A 33 1.59 0.15 -4.16
C CYS A 33 3.04 -0.01 -3.70
N LEU A 34 3.32 -1.05 -2.90
CA LEU A 34 4.59 -1.21 -2.19
C LEU A 34 5.77 -1.21 -3.17
N GLU A 35 5.71 -2.02 -4.23
CA GLU A 35 6.81 -2.13 -5.20
C GLU A 35 7.15 -0.78 -5.84
N THR A 36 6.14 -0.05 -6.31
CA THR A 36 6.32 1.28 -6.89
C THR A 36 6.82 2.29 -5.87
N TYR A 37 6.32 2.24 -4.63
CA TYR A 37 6.77 3.14 -3.56
C TYR A 37 8.24 2.89 -3.20
N LEU A 38 8.67 1.62 -3.10
CA LEU A 38 10.06 1.26 -2.86
C LEU A 38 10.97 1.74 -3.99
N GLU A 39 10.56 1.56 -5.25
CA GLU A 39 11.31 2.03 -6.42
C GLU A 39 11.49 3.55 -6.40
N GLN A 40 10.41 4.30 -6.15
CA GLN A 40 10.44 5.78 -6.07
C GLN A 40 11.34 6.32 -4.97
N ASN A 41 11.52 5.56 -3.88
CA ASN A 41 12.35 5.94 -2.74
C ASN A 41 13.73 5.27 -2.75
N GLU A 42 14.10 4.61 -3.85
CA GLU A 42 15.38 3.89 -4.03
C GLU A 42 15.64 2.81 -2.95
N MET A 43 14.59 2.22 -2.39
CA MET A 43 14.66 1.19 -1.36
C MET A 43 14.52 -0.22 -1.96
N VAL A 44 14.81 -1.24 -1.15
CA VAL A 44 14.61 -2.66 -1.49
C VAL A 44 13.68 -3.33 -0.48
N PRO A 45 12.95 -4.40 -0.86
CA PRO A 45 12.09 -5.12 0.06
C PRO A 45 12.88 -5.69 1.24
N TYR A 46 12.38 -5.46 2.44
CA TYR A 46 12.97 -5.98 3.68
C TYR A 46 12.84 -7.50 3.77
N GLN A 47 13.92 -8.22 4.10
CA GLN A 47 13.96 -9.69 4.18
C GLN A 47 14.17 -10.22 5.61
N GLY A 48 14.06 -9.36 6.63
CA GLY A 48 14.27 -9.74 8.04
C GLY A 48 15.68 -9.46 8.57
N GLU A 49 16.54 -8.79 7.81
CA GLU A 49 17.86 -8.33 8.27
C GLU A 49 17.78 -7.29 9.40
N ASP A 50 18.87 -7.02 10.10
CA ASP A 50 18.92 -5.88 11.03
C ASP A 50 19.08 -4.57 10.22
N PRO A 51 18.16 -3.58 10.36
CA PRO A 51 18.30 -2.32 9.66
C PRO A 51 19.52 -1.49 10.08
N GLY A 52 20.02 -1.68 11.30
CA GLY A 52 21.09 -0.85 11.86
C GLY A 52 20.79 0.65 11.73
N CYS A 53 21.74 1.41 11.21
CA CYS A 53 21.58 2.86 10.95
C CYS A 53 21.04 3.20 9.56
N LYS A 54 20.56 2.22 8.79
CA LYS A 54 19.96 2.48 7.47
C LYS A 54 18.57 3.08 7.63
N PHE A 55 18.13 3.85 6.62
CA PHE A 55 16.72 4.19 6.54
C PHE A 55 15.88 2.95 6.24
N TYR A 56 14.75 2.81 6.91
CA TYR A 56 13.80 1.74 6.69
C TYR A 56 12.38 2.30 6.55
N LEU A 57 11.53 1.58 5.84
CA LEU A 57 10.15 1.97 5.57
C LEU A 57 9.20 1.07 6.34
N THR A 58 8.33 1.66 7.13
CA THR A 58 7.31 0.95 7.90
C THR A 58 5.94 1.13 7.26
N LEU A 59 5.19 0.05 7.11
CA LEU A 59 3.81 0.04 6.64
C LEU A 59 2.82 0.11 7.80
N TYR A 60 1.83 0.97 7.64
CA TYR A 60 0.69 1.12 8.54
C TYR A 60 -0.62 1.02 7.75
N GLU A 61 -1.64 0.49 8.41
CA GLU A 61 -3.03 0.56 7.97
C GLU A 61 -3.77 1.60 8.82
N TYR A 62 -4.37 2.60 8.18
CA TYR A 62 -5.16 3.61 8.87
C TYR A 62 -6.37 3.99 8.02
N LYS A 63 -7.57 3.93 8.63
CA LYS A 63 -8.86 4.17 7.95
C LYS A 63 -8.98 3.37 6.64
N ARG A 64 -8.53 2.10 6.65
CA ARG A 64 -8.51 1.17 5.51
C ARG A 64 -7.67 1.65 4.31
N LYS A 65 -6.63 2.42 4.57
CA LYS A 65 -5.63 2.87 3.58
C LYS A 65 -4.22 2.54 4.06
N GLN A 66 -3.32 2.30 3.10
CA GLN A 66 -1.90 2.14 3.38
C GLN A 66 -1.24 3.49 3.59
N TYR A 67 -0.35 3.53 4.59
CA TYR A 67 0.56 4.63 4.81
C TYR A 67 1.95 4.11 5.12
N TYR A 68 2.94 4.87 4.69
CA TYR A 68 4.35 4.58 4.90
C TYR A 68 4.97 5.61 5.82
N VAL A 69 5.85 5.18 6.71
CA VAL A 69 6.64 6.05 7.58
C VAL A 69 8.11 5.67 7.46
N LEU A 70 8.95 6.65 7.14
CA LEU A 70 10.40 6.47 7.04
C LEU A 70 11.01 6.49 8.46
N GLY A 71 11.83 5.51 8.80
CA GLY A 71 12.50 5.38 10.09
C GLY A 71 14.01 5.25 9.95
N ASN A 72 14.73 5.51 11.04
CA ASN A 72 16.16 5.29 11.18
C ASN A 72 16.45 5.08 12.68
N HIS A 73 17.14 4.01 13.07
CA HIS A 73 17.40 3.73 14.49
C HIS A 73 18.49 4.61 15.10
N CYS A 74 19.31 5.26 14.27
CA CYS A 74 20.48 6.04 14.70
C CYS A 74 20.27 7.55 14.62
N ALA A 75 19.12 8.02 14.13
CA ALA A 75 18.81 9.44 14.01
C ALA A 75 17.35 9.70 14.36
N ASP A 76 17.12 10.69 15.22
CA ASP A 76 15.79 11.22 15.48
C ASP A 76 15.31 11.98 14.24
N MET A 77 14.23 11.50 13.64
CA MET A 77 13.65 12.10 12.45
C MET A 77 12.23 12.59 12.70
N VAL A 78 11.97 13.82 12.26
CA VAL A 78 10.60 14.31 12.12
C VAL A 78 10.11 13.91 10.72
N VAL A 79 9.39 12.80 10.66
CA VAL A 79 8.79 12.24 9.44
C VAL A 79 7.28 12.23 9.57
N TYR A 80 6.60 12.30 8.43
CA TYR A 80 5.14 12.25 8.37
C TYR A 80 4.68 11.04 7.57
N PRO A 81 3.53 10.43 7.91
CA PRO A 81 2.98 9.33 7.15
C PRO A 81 2.65 9.79 5.72
N THR A 82 3.02 9.00 4.74
CA THR A 82 2.74 9.26 3.32
C THR A 82 1.86 8.16 2.74
N ASP A 83 0.95 8.53 1.83
CA ASP A 83 0.16 7.57 1.07
C ASP A 83 0.95 6.97 -0.11
N CYS A 84 0.32 6.09 -0.86
CA CYS A 84 0.87 5.47 -2.07
C CYS A 84 1.40 6.43 -3.14
N ASN A 85 0.93 7.68 -3.15
CA ASN A 85 1.35 8.69 -4.12
C ASN A 85 2.42 9.61 -3.53
N GLY A 86 2.93 9.32 -2.32
CA GLY A 86 3.88 10.17 -1.61
C GLY A 86 3.24 11.41 -0.97
N ASN A 87 1.92 11.51 -0.93
CA ASN A 87 1.27 12.64 -0.27
C ASN A 87 1.33 12.46 1.23
N LYS A 88 1.79 13.49 1.94
CA LYS A 88 1.75 13.49 3.40
C LYS A 88 0.32 13.52 3.91
N LEU A 89 0.06 12.76 4.97
CA LEU A 89 -1.20 12.81 5.69
C LEU A 89 -1.37 14.11 6.50
N CYS A 90 -0.26 14.72 6.90
CA CYS A 90 -0.21 15.90 7.75
C CYS A 90 1.13 16.65 7.57
N GLU A 91 1.14 17.95 7.90
CA GLU A 91 2.29 18.84 7.66
C GLU A 91 3.08 19.22 8.95
N ALA A 92 2.53 18.92 10.14
CA ALA A 92 3.15 19.28 11.41
C ALA A 92 2.90 18.24 12.51
N ALA A 93 3.90 18.01 13.35
CA ALA A 93 3.79 17.22 14.57
C ALA A 93 2.88 17.97 15.57
N GLY A 94 1.60 17.61 15.60
CA GLY A 94 0.57 18.31 16.38
C GLY A 94 -0.71 18.60 15.60
N ASP A 95 -0.71 18.37 14.28
CA ASP A 95 -1.96 18.27 13.52
C ASP A 95 -2.81 17.14 14.12
N ALA A 96 -4.08 17.42 14.38
CA ALA A 96 -5.03 16.44 14.91
C ALA A 96 -5.08 15.17 14.05
N THR A 97 -4.85 15.28 12.74
CA THR A 97 -4.80 14.16 11.80
C THR A 97 -3.57 13.27 12.03
N CYS A 98 -2.41 13.88 12.30
CA CYS A 98 -1.19 13.17 12.65
C CYS A 98 -1.33 12.46 14.00
N ALA A 99 -1.87 13.16 15.00
CA ALA A 99 -2.12 12.58 16.32
C ALA A 99 -3.07 11.38 16.23
N ASP A 100 -4.20 11.54 15.50
CA ASP A 100 -5.16 10.46 15.26
C ASP A 100 -4.53 9.28 14.49
N PHE A 101 -3.63 9.55 13.54
CA PHE A 101 -2.87 8.51 12.86
C PHE A 101 -1.99 7.72 13.83
N TYR A 102 -1.13 8.38 14.61
CA TYR A 102 -0.20 7.67 15.49
C TYR A 102 -0.90 6.97 16.67
N GLU A 103 -2.11 7.42 17.04
CA GLU A 103 -2.93 6.77 18.07
C GLU A 103 -3.70 5.56 17.53
N ASN A 104 -4.24 5.64 16.31
CA ASN A 104 -5.20 4.68 15.79
C ASN A 104 -4.72 3.85 14.58
N ALA A 105 -3.55 4.13 14.01
CA ALA A 105 -3.00 3.35 12.91
C ALA A 105 -2.53 1.98 13.40
N LYS A 106 -2.83 0.94 12.63
CA LYS A 106 -2.34 -0.41 12.86
C LYS A 106 -0.98 -0.57 12.20
N TYR A 107 0.05 -0.79 13.01
CA TYR A 107 1.38 -1.18 12.54
C TYR A 107 1.31 -2.54 11.85
N ILE A 108 1.88 -2.64 10.64
CA ILE A 108 1.98 -3.91 9.90
C ILE A 108 3.40 -4.46 10.00
N GLY A 109 4.42 -3.65 9.70
CA GLY A 109 5.80 -4.12 9.67
C GLY A 109 6.76 -3.22 8.92
N ILE A 110 8.06 -3.51 9.03
CA ILE A 110 9.06 -2.98 8.12
C ILE A 110 8.89 -3.70 6.77
N VAL A 111 8.80 -2.93 5.69
CA VAL A 111 8.55 -3.44 4.33
C VAL A 111 9.66 -3.05 3.36
N GLY A 112 10.51 -2.10 3.71
CA GLY A 112 11.63 -1.69 2.89
C GLY A 112 12.83 -1.21 3.69
N ILE A 113 14.01 -1.32 3.10
CA ILE A 113 15.27 -0.81 3.64
C ILE A 113 16.06 -0.11 2.55
N GLN A 114 16.86 0.89 2.93
CA GLN A 114 17.82 1.51 2.04
C GLN A 114 18.79 0.45 1.47
N LYS A 115 19.04 0.52 0.16
CA LYS A 115 20.02 -0.29 -0.55
C LYS A 115 21.37 -0.34 0.18
#